data_AF-A0A7R8WX82-F1
#
_entry.id   AF-A0A7R8WX82-F1
#
_cell.length_a   1.000
_cell.length_b   1.000
_cell.length_c   1.000
_cell.angle_alpha   90.00
_cell.angle_beta   90.00
_cell.angle_gamma   90.00
#
_symmetry.space_group_name_H-M   'P 1'
#
loop_
_entity.id
_entity.type
_entity.pdbx_description
1 polymer ?
#
loop_
_entity_poly.entity_id
_entity_poly.type
_entity_poly.pdbx_seq_one_letter_code
_entity_poly.pdbx_strand_id
1 'polypeptide(L)'
;MGRFEAFALGNGPWKSILDGIGNTIGYAIILIIVAFFRELLGSGKLMGYEVLGHKGKTIAESTGLYHFGYENNGFMLLSPMALITVGVLIWLQ
;
A
#
# COMPACT_ATOMS: atom_id res chain seq x y z
N MET A 1 -11.64 -19.03 6.08
CA MET A 1 -11.26 -20.21 6.88
C MET A 1 -11.61 -21.50 6.15
N GLY A 2 -12.86 -21.70 5.71
CA GLY A 2 -13.26 -22.93 4.98
C GLY A 2 -12.51 -23.28 3.68
N ARG A 3 -11.96 -22.31 2.92
CA ARG A 3 -11.19 -22.61 1.68
C ARG A 3 -9.90 -23.37 1.96
N PHE A 4 -9.18 -22.99 3.02
CA PHE A 4 -7.91 -23.63 3.40
C PHE A 4 -8.15 -25.03 4.00
N GLU A 5 -9.21 -25.19 4.79
CA GLU A 5 -9.60 -26.48 5.37
C GLU A 5 -10.05 -27.47 4.30
N ALA A 6 -10.87 -27.03 3.33
CA ALA A 6 -11.30 -27.87 2.22
C ALA A 6 -10.14 -28.27 1.28
N PHE A 7 -9.19 -27.36 1.03
CA PHE A 7 -8.03 -27.65 0.18
C PHE A 7 -6.99 -28.54 0.88
N ALA A 8 -6.85 -28.46 2.20
CA ALA A 8 -6.00 -29.34 3.01
C ALA A 8 -6.56 -30.76 3.17
N LEU A 9 -7.89 -30.92 3.24
CA LEU A 9 -8.54 -32.23 3.30
C LEU A 9 -8.54 -32.96 1.95
N GLY A 10 -8.50 -32.22 0.83
CA GLY A 10 -8.53 -32.77 -0.53
C GLY A 10 -7.16 -32.95 -1.22
N ASN A 11 -6.06 -32.47 -0.65
CA ASN A 11 -4.73 -32.52 -1.27
C ASN A 11 -3.61 -32.91 -0.28
N GLY A 12 -2.48 -33.41 -0.81
CA GLY A 12 -1.31 -33.73 0.02
C GLY A 12 -0.59 -32.48 0.57
N PRO A 13 0.23 -32.62 1.64
CA PRO A 13 0.81 -31.50 2.41
C PRO A 13 1.53 -30.45 1.56
N TRP A 14 2.25 -30.88 0.53
CA TRP A 14 3.03 -30.00 -0.35
C TRP A 14 2.18 -29.05 -1.19
N LYS A 15 1.04 -29.54 -1.72
CA LYS A 15 0.13 -28.73 -2.54
C LYS A 15 -0.60 -27.69 -1.69
N SER A 16 -0.97 -28.04 -0.46
CA SER A 16 -1.64 -27.13 0.47
C SER A 16 -0.72 -26.01 0.97
N ILE A 17 0.58 -26.29 1.16
CA ILE A 17 1.58 -25.25 1.46
C ILE A 17 1.73 -24.28 0.29
N LEU A 18 1.81 -24.78 -0.95
CA LEU A 18 1.93 -23.93 -2.13
C LEU A 18 0.72 -23.00 -2.32
N ASP A 19 -0.49 -23.49 -2.06
CA ASP A 19 -1.72 -22.66 -2.05
C ASP A 19 -1.69 -21.59 -0.94
N GLY A 20 -1.26 -21.96 0.26
CA GLY A 20 -1.07 -21.03 1.38
C GLY A 20 -0.09 -19.90 1.07
N ILE A 21 1.04 -20.23 0.45
CA ILE A 21 2.05 -19.25 0.03
C ILE A 21 1.49 -18.34 -1.07
N GLY A 22 0.87 -18.91 -2.11
CA GLY A 22 0.30 -18.13 -3.22
C GLY A 22 -0.75 -17.12 -2.75
N ASN A 23 -1.64 -17.52 -1.83
CA ASN A 23 -2.66 -16.63 -1.31
C ASN A 23 -2.09 -15.53 -0.41
N THR A 24 -1.08 -15.87 0.42
CA THR A 24 -0.38 -14.89 1.26
C THR A 24 0.36 -13.86 0.42
N ILE A 25 1.07 -14.30 -0.62
CA ILE A 25 1.80 -13.40 -1.54
C ILE A 25 0.83 -12.48 -2.27
N GLY A 26 -0.28 -13.02 -2.81
CA GLY A 26 -1.28 -12.21 -3.48
C GLY A 26 -1.84 -11.10 -2.58
N TYR A 27 -2.16 -11.43 -1.33
CA TYR A 27 -2.63 -10.44 -0.37
C TYR A 27 -1.54 -9.45 0.05
N ALA A 28 -0.31 -9.91 0.27
CA ALA A 28 0.82 -9.07 0.65
C ALA A 28 1.14 -8.04 -0.43
N ILE A 29 1.11 -8.42 -1.71
CA ILE A 29 1.34 -7.50 -2.84
C ILE A 29 0.31 -6.36 -2.82
N ILE A 30 -0.96 -6.68 -2.64
CA ILE A 30 -2.03 -5.66 -2.57
C ILE A 30 -1.76 -4.70 -1.41
N LEU A 31 -1.42 -5.21 -0.22
CA LEU A 31 -1.13 -4.38 0.94
C LEU A 31 0.10 -3.48 0.73
N ILE A 32 1.15 -3.97 0.09
CA ILE A 32 2.36 -3.18 -0.22
C ILE A 32 2.02 -2.03 -1.16
N ILE A 33 1.24 -2.29 -2.21
CA ILE A 33 0.84 -1.25 -3.18
C ILE A 33 -0.04 -0.19 -2.49
N VAL A 34 -1.00 -0.61 -1.67
CA VAL A 34 -1.84 0.33 -0.91
C VAL A 34 -1.00 1.16 0.05
N ALA A 35 -0.07 0.54 0.77
CA ALA A 35 0.83 1.23 1.70
C ALA A 35 1.72 2.25 0.96
N PHE A 36 2.24 1.89 -0.20
CA PHE A 36 3.03 2.79 -1.06
C PHE A 36 2.28 4.09 -1.37
N PHE A 37 1.04 4.00 -1.87
CA PHE A 37 0.25 5.20 -2.20
C PHE A 37 -0.13 6.01 -0.96
N ARG A 38 -0.40 5.33 0.17
CA ARG A 38 -0.73 6.01 1.44
C ARG A 38 0.45 6.76 2.03
N GLU A 39 1.65 6.20 1.99
CA GLU A 39 2.85 6.86 2.50
C GLU A 39 3.25 8.00 1.55
N LEU A 40 3.30 7.73 0.25
CA LEU A 40 3.71 8.70 -0.75
C LEU A 40 2.79 9.91 -0.79
N LEU A 41 1.47 9.74 -0.83
CA LEU A 41 0.55 10.88 -0.94
C LEU A 41 0.10 11.43 0.43
N GLY A 42 0.23 10.64 1.49
CA GLY A 42 -0.14 11.04 2.84
C GLY A 42 0.94 11.82 3.57
N SER A 43 2.18 11.33 3.54
CA SER A 43 3.30 11.96 4.24
C SER A 43 4.41 12.44 3.30
N GLY A 44 4.37 12.06 2.02
CA GLY A 44 5.44 12.37 1.05
C GLY A 44 6.71 11.57 1.24
N LYS A 45 6.64 10.56 2.10
CA LYS A 45 7.75 9.68 2.43
C LYS A 45 7.45 8.28 1.94
N LEU A 46 8.50 7.55 1.61
CA LEU A 46 8.44 6.13 1.30
C LEU A 46 9.50 5.43 2.13
N MET A 47 9.06 4.52 3.00
CA MET A 47 9.93 3.82 3.94
C MET A 47 10.83 4.76 4.76
N GLY A 48 10.31 5.95 5.09
CA GLY A 48 11.03 7.00 5.81
C GLY A 48 11.93 7.91 4.97
N TYR A 49 12.13 7.63 3.67
CA TYR A 49 12.84 8.52 2.75
C TYR A 49 11.91 9.54 2.13
N GLU A 50 12.34 10.80 2.07
CA GLU A 50 11.56 11.93 1.54
C GLU A 50 11.59 11.96 0.01
N VAL A 51 10.68 11.22 -0.63
CA VAL A 51 10.66 11.05 -2.10
C VAL A 51 10.06 12.25 -2.81
N LEU A 52 9.09 12.94 -2.20
CA LEU A 52 8.53 14.18 -2.76
C LEU A 52 9.40 15.43 -2.48
N GLY A 53 10.50 15.23 -1.72
CA GLY A 53 11.46 16.25 -1.32
C GLY A 53 11.32 16.70 0.14
N HIS A 54 12.18 17.62 0.60
CA HIS A 54 12.16 18.10 1.97
C HIS A 54 11.14 19.24 2.12
N LYS A 55 10.13 19.08 2.99
CA LYS A 55 9.18 20.16 3.32
C LYS A 55 9.80 21.08 4.39
N GLY A 56 10.36 22.20 3.95
CA GLY A 56 10.81 23.28 4.84
C GLY A 56 9.61 24.04 5.45
N LYS A 57 9.87 24.88 6.47
CA LYS A 57 8.82 25.75 7.07
C LYS A 57 8.29 26.80 6.09
N THR A 58 9.06 27.10 5.06
CA THR A 58 8.77 28.13 4.05
C THR A 58 8.96 27.53 2.65
N ILE A 59 8.20 27.98 1.64
CA ILE A 59 8.29 27.47 0.25
C ILE A 59 9.73 27.59 -0.30
N ALA A 60 10.45 28.65 0.08
CA ALA A 60 11.85 28.88 -0.30
C ALA A 60 12.86 27.91 0.33
N GLU A 61 12.52 27.23 1.43
CA GLU A 61 13.36 26.23 2.10
C GLU A 61 12.93 24.80 1.74
N SER A 62 11.84 24.67 0.99
CA SER A 62 11.30 23.39 0.55
C SER A 62 12.03 22.96 -0.72
N THR A 63 12.46 21.69 -0.77
CA THR A 63 13.13 21.13 -1.96
C THR A 63 12.20 20.10 -2.61
N GLY A 64 12.21 19.98 -3.95
CA GLY A 64 11.40 19.00 -4.68
C GLY A 64 9.99 19.47 -5.03
N LEU A 65 9.00 18.57 -5.06
CA LEU A 65 7.60 18.89 -5.40
C LEU A 65 6.97 19.91 -4.43
N TYR A 66 7.47 19.98 -3.20
CA TYR A 66 7.03 20.97 -2.21
C TYR A 66 7.37 22.42 -2.60
N HIS A 67 8.44 22.65 -3.38
CA HIS A 67 8.75 23.98 -3.91
C HIS A 67 7.75 24.41 -5.00
N PHE A 68 7.15 23.45 -5.71
CA PHE A 68 6.12 23.69 -6.72
C PHE A 68 4.71 23.87 -6.13
N GLY A 69 4.57 23.87 -4.79
CA GLY A 69 3.29 24.06 -4.11
C GLY A 69 2.54 22.77 -3.77
N TYR A 70 3.20 21.61 -3.85
CA TYR A 70 2.60 20.36 -3.37
C TYR A 70 2.47 20.38 -1.85
N GLU A 71 1.30 20.01 -1.33
CA GLU A 71 1.09 19.77 0.10
C GLU A 71 0.66 18.32 0.34
N ASN A 72 1.15 17.76 1.44
CA ASN A 72 0.81 16.43 1.87
C ASN A 72 -0.69 16.29 2.12
N ASN A 73 -1.30 15.26 1.55
CA ASN A 73 -2.71 15.02 1.72
C ASN A 73 -2.98 14.20 2.99
N GLY A 74 -3.21 14.88 4.12
CA GLY A 74 -3.56 14.25 5.39
C GLY A 74 -4.80 13.36 5.33
N PHE A 75 -5.68 13.55 4.35
CA PHE A 75 -6.85 12.70 4.12
C PHE A 75 -6.46 11.26 3.71
N MET A 76 -5.31 11.09 3.06
CA MET A 76 -4.79 9.80 2.61
C MET A 76 -4.38 8.87 3.77
N LEU A 77 -4.11 9.46 4.95
CA LEU A 77 -3.73 8.71 6.13
C LEU A 77 -4.95 8.12 6.86
N LEU A 78 -6.15 8.68 6.63
CA LEU A 78 -7.38 8.25 7.29
C LEU A 78 -7.83 6.86 6.81
N SER A 79 -8.49 6.12 7.71
CA SER A 79 -9.01 4.77 7.43
C SER A 79 -9.90 4.67 6.17
N PRO A 80 -10.82 5.62 5.89
CA PRO A 80 -11.69 5.55 4.71
C PRO A 80 -10.92 5.58 3.38
N MET A 81 -9.76 6.25 3.31
CA MET A 81 -9.02 6.34 2.05
C MET A 81 -8.40 5.01 1.65
N ALA A 82 -8.04 4.15 2.62
CA ALA A 82 -7.53 2.82 2.32
C ALA A 82 -8.54 1.96 1.54
N LEU A 83 -9.84 2.08 1.85
CA LEU A 83 -10.91 1.38 1.14
C LEU A 83 -11.05 1.89 -0.30
N ILE A 84 -10.91 3.20 -0.51
CA ILE A 84 -10.97 3.82 -1.85
C ILE A 84 -9.76 3.38 -2.68
N THR A 85 -8.54 3.42 -2.12
CA THR A 85 -7.33 2.97 -2.81
C THR A 85 -7.42 1.50 -3.22
N VAL A 86 -7.89 0.62 -2.32
CA VAL A 86 -8.14 -0.79 -2.66
C VAL A 86 -9.22 -0.92 -3.73
N GLY A 87 -10.30 -0.15 -3.65
CA GLY A 87 -11.37 -0.16 -4.65
C GLY A 87 -10.88 0.21 -6.06
N VAL A 88 -10.00 1.21 -6.17
CA VAL A 88 -9.37 1.59 -7.44
C VAL A 88 -8.41 0.51 -7.94
N LEU A 89 -7.64 -0.13 -7.05
CA LEU A 89 -6.74 -1.23 -7.43
C LEU A 89 -7.50 -2.44 -7.96
N ILE A 90 -8.63 -2.80 -7.34
CA ILE A 90 -9.49 -3.88 -7.83
C ILE A 90 -10.13 -3.51 -9.16
N TRP A 91 -10.50 -2.24 -9.38
CA TRP A 91 -11.05 -1.78 -10.65
C TRP A 91 -10.03 -1.86 -11.81
N LEU A 92 -8.74 -1.72 -11.51
CA LEU A 92 -7.65 -1.84 -12.50
C LEU A 92 -7.27 -3.29 -12.84
N GLN A 93 -7.57 -4.25 -11.96
CA GLN A 93 -7.29 -5.68 -12.14
C GLN A 93 -8.38 -6.35 -12.95
#